data_AF-V2WV24-F1
#
_entry.id   AF-V2WV24-F1
#
_cell.length_a   1.000
_cell.length_b   1.000
_cell.length_c   1.000
_cell.angle_alpha   90.00
_cell.angle_beta   90.00
_cell.angle_gamma   90.00
#
_symmetry.space_group_name_H-M   'P 1'
#
loop_
_entity.id
_entity.type
_entity.pdbx_description
1 polymer ?
#
loop_
_entity_poly.entity_id
_entity_poly.type
_entity_poly.pdbx_seq_one_letter_code
_entity_poly.pdbx_strand_id
1 'polypeptide(L)'
;MPSEPTTKILTTPADGTKIGPTYEYDDEQKAKMKELREYAGSIMLPESDSYYLWELRWLDKPDTIPRYMRAAKWNLADGKKRIKGTLEWRRQFKPELIPPDEIKIEDESGKILIDGFDKDGRPIIYMRPGRQNTETSPRQLRHLVWCLERAKDLMPPGQESLVIIVDYKSTTLRTNPSISVASKVLTILQQHYVETLGRAIVVRLPMLLNFFYKGISPFLDPVTRDKMRFNPDLLELVPASQLEAEFGGEHNFLFNHEDYWKQIIDTCGIAPDGTRVKENLGPSTTTNVDVETLSPEKSATEPEFPSRRESEDSMASKHDHAATTDLSLQPQPQTAHA
;
A
#
# COMPACT_ATOMS: atom_id res chain seq x y z
N MET A 1 1.50 11.30 -33.44
CA MET A 1 2.60 10.43 -33.95
C MET A 1 3.44 10.06 -32.74
N PRO A 2 4.04 8.86 -32.65
CA PRO A 2 4.94 8.55 -31.54
C PRO A 2 6.08 9.57 -31.45
N SER A 3 6.53 9.85 -30.23
CA SER A 3 7.73 10.64 -29.96
C SER A 3 8.98 9.97 -30.52
N GLU A 4 10.12 10.66 -30.46
CA GLU A 4 11.41 9.97 -30.55
C GLU A 4 11.51 8.90 -29.43
N PRO A 5 12.16 7.75 -29.69
CA PRO A 5 12.27 6.68 -28.69
C PRO A 5 13.05 7.14 -27.45
N THR A 6 12.58 6.79 -26.25
CA THR A 6 13.19 7.26 -25.01
C THR A 6 13.15 6.22 -23.89
N THR A 7 14.16 6.21 -23.02
CA THR A 7 14.16 5.42 -21.77
C THR A 7 13.64 6.22 -20.57
N LYS A 8 13.18 7.46 -20.80
CA LYS A 8 12.60 8.33 -19.76
C LYS A 8 11.18 7.92 -19.40
N ILE A 9 10.91 7.77 -18.11
CA ILE A 9 9.55 7.56 -17.57
C ILE A 9 8.80 8.87 -17.36
N LEU A 10 7.47 8.82 -17.48
CA LEU A 10 6.56 9.93 -17.18
C LEU A 10 6.14 9.88 -15.71
N THR A 11 6.71 10.79 -14.91
CA THR A 11 6.54 10.85 -13.44
C THR A 11 5.58 11.93 -12.94
N THR A 12 5.01 12.72 -13.87
CA THR A 12 3.95 13.70 -13.58
C THR A 12 2.80 13.59 -14.60
N PRO A 13 1.56 13.95 -14.23
CA PRO A 13 0.44 14.07 -15.16
C PRO A 13 0.71 15.04 -16.32
N ALA A 14 -0.09 14.94 -17.39
CA ALA A 14 -0.05 15.91 -18.47
C ALA A 14 -0.48 17.32 -18.00
N ASP A 15 0.09 18.35 -18.62
CA ASP A 15 -0.25 19.75 -18.31
C ASP A 15 -1.76 20.02 -18.39
N GLY A 16 -2.30 20.69 -17.36
CA GLY A 16 -3.73 21.00 -17.25
C GLY A 16 -4.64 19.83 -16.87
N THR A 17 -4.09 18.65 -16.52
CA THR A 17 -4.87 17.51 -16.01
C THR A 17 -5.63 17.91 -14.74
N LYS A 18 -6.95 17.66 -14.72
CA LYS A 18 -7.80 17.88 -13.54
C LYS A 18 -7.76 16.66 -12.65
N ILE A 19 -7.19 16.81 -11.45
CA ILE A 19 -7.05 15.70 -10.50
C ILE A 19 -8.42 15.27 -9.98
N GLY A 20 -8.71 13.96 -9.98
CA GLY A 20 -10.00 13.45 -9.52
C GLY A 20 -10.07 11.95 -9.18
N PRO A 21 -11.13 11.52 -8.45
CA PRO A 21 -12.27 12.32 -8.03
C PRO A 21 -11.96 13.23 -6.83
N THR A 22 -12.63 14.38 -6.77
CA THR A 22 -12.69 15.19 -5.53
C THR A 22 -13.69 14.55 -4.57
N TYR A 23 -13.37 14.54 -3.28
CA TYR A 23 -14.28 14.09 -2.23
C TYR A 23 -14.64 15.25 -1.29
N GLU A 24 -15.93 15.49 -1.12
CA GLU A 24 -16.48 16.36 -0.10
C GLU A 24 -17.11 15.49 1.00
N TYR A 25 -17.08 15.98 2.24
CA TYR A 25 -17.56 15.26 3.41
C TYR A 25 -18.47 16.17 4.26
N ASP A 26 -19.56 15.62 4.76
CA ASP A 26 -20.43 16.30 5.73
C ASP A 26 -19.82 16.29 7.15
N ASP A 27 -20.49 16.93 8.12
CA ASP A 27 -19.95 17.08 9.48
C ASP A 27 -20.04 15.80 10.33
N GLU A 28 -20.98 14.88 10.04
CA GLU A 28 -21.02 13.55 10.66
C GLU A 28 -19.84 12.69 10.16
N GLN A 29 -19.56 12.79 8.86
CA GLN A 29 -18.40 12.16 8.22
C GLN A 29 -17.09 12.70 8.78
N LYS A 30 -16.95 14.02 8.96
CA LYS A 30 -15.79 14.65 9.63
C LYS A 30 -15.63 14.18 11.07
N ALA A 31 -16.71 14.11 11.85
CA ALA A 31 -16.67 13.62 13.22
C ALA A 31 -16.15 12.17 13.28
N LYS A 32 -16.68 11.27 12.45
CA LYS A 32 -16.20 9.87 12.37
C LYS A 32 -14.74 9.75 11.91
N MET A 33 -14.28 10.61 11.01
CA MET A 33 -12.86 10.65 10.61
C MET A 33 -11.98 11.09 11.79
N LYS A 34 -12.39 12.09 12.58
CA LYS A 34 -11.68 12.51 13.80
C LYS A 34 -11.60 11.36 14.81
N GLU A 35 -12.72 10.69 15.10
CA GLU A 35 -12.74 9.52 15.99
C GLU A 35 -11.90 8.34 15.49
N LEU A 36 -11.80 8.13 14.17
CA LEU A 36 -10.94 7.08 13.60
C LEU A 36 -9.46 7.45 13.74
N ARG A 37 -9.09 8.72 13.53
CA ARG A 37 -7.72 9.23 13.70
C ARG A 37 -7.26 9.17 15.16
N GLU A 38 -8.12 9.58 16.09
CA GLU A 38 -7.86 9.48 17.54
C GLU A 38 -7.66 8.03 17.97
N TYR A 39 -8.54 7.12 17.53
CA TYR A 39 -8.38 5.69 17.76
C TYR A 39 -7.09 5.14 17.16
N ALA A 40 -6.79 5.46 15.90
CA ALA A 40 -5.61 4.96 15.22
C ALA A 40 -4.31 5.43 15.90
N GLY A 41 -4.26 6.69 16.34
CA GLY A 41 -3.18 7.22 17.18
C GLY A 41 -3.02 6.45 18.48
N SER A 42 -4.11 6.14 19.18
CA SER A 42 -4.09 5.39 20.45
C SER A 42 -3.59 3.94 20.33
N ILE A 43 -3.44 3.40 19.12
CA ILE A 43 -2.94 2.03 18.86
C ILE A 43 -1.64 1.99 18.03
N MET A 44 -0.99 3.14 17.79
CA MET A 44 0.34 3.20 17.18
C MET A 44 1.40 2.50 18.03
N LEU A 45 2.54 2.19 17.42
CA LEU A 45 3.76 1.85 18.17
C LEU A 45 4.20 3.01 19.08
N PRO A 46 4.95 2.75 20.17
CA PRO A 46 5.61 3.81 20.92
C PRO A 46 6.75 4.43 20.11
N GLU A 47 7.13 5.68 20.42
CA GLU A 47 8.21 6.41 19.73
C GLU A 47 9.58 5.71 19.76
N SER A 48 9.77 4.80 20.72
CA SER A 48 10.98 3.98 20.86
C SER A 48 11.06 2.79 19.89
N ASP A 49 10.00 2.46 19.14
CA ASP A 49 10.08 1.43 18.10
C ASP A 49 10.65 2.00 16.79
N SER A 50 11.66 1.30 16.26
CA SER A 50 12.23 1.47 14.92
C SER A 50 11.24 1.77 13.77
N TYR A 51 10.00 1.30 13.87
CA TYR A 51 8.98 1.41 12.83
C TYR A 51 7.95 2.53 13.08
N TYR A 52 7.96 3.19 14.25
CA TYR A 52 7.01 4.24 14.62
C TYR A 52 6.90 5.35 13.57
N LEU A 53 8.03 5.88 13.09
CA LEU A 53 8.06 6.98 12.11
C LEU A 53 7.41 6.60 10.76
N TRP A 54 7.36 5.31 10.42
CA TRP A 54 6.74 4.82 9.20
C TRP A 54 5.23 4.66 9.36
N GLU A 55 4.76 4.20 10.54
CA GLU A 55 3.33 4.27 10.88
C GLU A 55 2.83 5.71 10.90
N LEU A 56 3.61 6.63 11.50
CA LEU A 56 3.28 8.06 11.56
C LEU A 56 3.19 8.65 10.15
N ARG A 57 4.23 8.49 9.31
CA ARG A 57 4.22 8.93 7.90
C ARG A 57 3.04 8.38 7.11
N TRP A 58 2.59 7.15 7.40
CA TRP A 58 1.45 6.54 6.72
C TRP A 58 0.10 7.09 7.21
N LEU A 59 -0.06 7.25 8.52
CA LEU A 59 -1.31 7.68 9.15
C LEU A 59 -1.55 9.20 9.03
N ASP A 60 -0.48 9.98 8.90
CA ASP A 60 -0.51 11.43 8.70
C ASP A 60 -0.83 11.84 7.26
N LYS A 61 -0.81 10.89 6.29
CA LYS A 61 -1.26 11.19 4.93
C LYS A 61 -2.75 11.57 4.94
N PRO A 62 -3.16 12.70 4.32
CA PRO A 62 -4.53 13.22 4.42
C PRO A 62 -5.58 12.28 3.80
N ASP A 63 -5.18 11.43 2.87
CA ASP A 63 -6.02 10.41 2.25
C ASP A 63 -6.21 9.15 3.11
N THR A 64 -5.36 8.86 4.09
CA THR A 64 -5.42 7.58 4.83
C THR A 64 -6.73 7.45 5.62
N ILE A 65 -7.06 8.39 6.50
CA ILE A 65 -8.26 8.31 7.33
C ILE A 65 -9.58 8.27 6.50
N PRO A 66 -9.79 9.16 5.50
CA PRO A 66 -11.00 9.13 4.68
C PRO A 66 -11.23 7.81 3.94
N ARG A 67 -10.20 7.23 3.30
CA ARG A 67 -10.29 5.93 2.61
C ARG A 67 -10.84 4.84 3.52
N TYR A 68 -10.34 4.75 4.75
CA TYR A 68 -10.73 3.71 5.69
C TYR A 68 -12.18 3.88 6.14
N MET A 69 -12.66 5.12 6.29
CA MET A 69 -14.08 5.39 6.54
C MET A 69 -14.98 5.09 5.33
N ARG A 70 -14.58 5.44 4.10
CA ARG A 70 -15.33 5.11 2.88
C ARG A 70 -15.39 3.59 2.64
N ALA A 71 -14.27 2.89 2.80
CA ALA A 71 -14.19 1.43 2.69
C ALA A 71 -15.05 0.71 3.75
N ALA A 72 -15.17 1.29 4.93
CA ALA A 72 -16.08 0.86 6.00
C ALA A 72 -17.53 1.35 5.82
N LYS A 73 -17.87 2.02 4.70
CA LYS A 73 -19.19 2.60 4.42
C LYS A 73 -19.73 3.47 5.55
N TRP A 74 -18.85 4.30 6.13
CA TRP A 74 -19.13 5.18 7.27
C TRP A 74 -19.54 4.47 8.58
N ASN A 75 -19.30 3.16 8.69
CA ASN A 75 -19.36 2.41 9.94
C ASN A 75 -18.04 2.53 10.71
N LEU A 76 -18.06 3.23 11.84
CA LEU A 76 -16.85 3.48 12.63
C LEU A 76 -16.22 2.21 13.20
N ALA A 77 -17.01 1.19 13.58
CA ALA A 77 -16.48 -0.05 14.14
C ALA A 77 -15.72 -0.88 13.10
N ASP A 78 -16.23 -0.97 11.86
CA ASP A 78 -15.51 -1.60 10.75
C ASP A 78 -14.31 -0.76 10.31
N GLY A 79 -14.41 0.58 10.35
CA GLY A 79 -13.27 1.48 10.13
C GLY A 79 -12.12 1.24 11.12
N LYS A 80 -12.43 1.20 12.42
CA LYS A 80 -11.47 0.90 13.50
C LYS A 80 -10.85 -0.50 13.32
N LYS A 81 -11.66 -1.51 12.97
CA LYS A 81 -11.17 -2.87 12.65
C LYS A 81 -10.21 -2.89 11.46
N ARG A 82 -10.55 -2.23 10.34
CA ARG A 82 -9.71 -2.19 9.13
C ARG A 82 -8.39 -1.49 9.39
N ILE A 83 -8.41 -0.29 9.99
CA ILE A 83 -7.19 0.50 10.15
C ILE A 83 -6.21 -0.18 11.11
N LYS A 84 -6.72 -0.81 12.19
CA LYS A 84 -5.94 -1.66 13.08
C LYS A 84 -5.28 -2.81 12.29
N GLY A 85 -6.05 -3.57 11.51
CA GLY A 85 -5.53 -4.70 10.74
C GLY A 85 -4.45 -4.32 9.73
N THR A 86 -4.51 -3.11 9.17
CA THR A 86 -3.45 -2.60 8.29
C THR A 86 -2.22 -2.11 9.04
N LEU A 87 -2.36 -1.46 10.21
CA LEU A 87 -1.20 -1.14 11.06
C LEU A 87 -0.47 -2.44 11.47
N GLU A 88 -1.21 -3.45 11.94
CA GLU A 88 -0.68 -4.78 12.28
C GLU A 88 0.02 -5.47 11.08
N TRP A 89 -0.53 -5.37 9.87
CA TRP A 89 0.11 -5.87 8.64
C TRP A 89 1.35 -5.06 8.25
N ARG A 90 1.31 -3.72 8.31
CA ARG A 90 2.44 -2.85 7.96
C ARG A 90 3.64 -3.09 8.88
N ARG A 91 3.43 -3.27 10.18
CA ARG A 91 4.47 -3.68 11.15
C ARG A 91 5.22 -4.96 10.74
N GLN A 92 4.51 -5.93 10.17
CA GLN A 92 5.05 -7.23 9.78
C GLN A 92 5.69 -7.21 8.37
N PHE A 93 5.01 -6.60 7.40
CA PHE A 93 5.41 -6.61 5.99
C PHE A 93 6.43 -5.51 5.63
N LYS A 94 6.38 -4.39 6.37
CA LYS A 94 7.20 -3.18 6.23
C LYS A 94 7.29 -2.65 4.78
N PRO A 95 6.13 -2.34 4.14
CA PRO A 95 6.06 -2.03 2.71
C PRO A 95 6.81 -0.75 2.29
N GLU A 96 7.04 0.19 3.20
CA GLU A 96 7.85 1.39 2.96
C GLU A 96 9.35 1.08 2.86
N LEU A 97 9.79 0.02 3.56
CA LEU A 97 11.18 -0.38 3.85
C LEU A 97 11.60 -1.66 3.09
N ILE A 98 11.01 -1.91 1.92
CA ILE A 98 11.45 -2.98 1.03
C ILE A 98 12.70 -2.47 0.29
N PRO A 99 13.91 -3.03 0.53
CA PRO A 99 15.14 -2.54 -0.09
C PRO A 99 15.08 -2.75 -1.61
N PRO A 100 15.47 -1.77 -2.46
CA PRO A 100 15.39 -1.94 -3.91
C PRO A 100 16.15 -3.16 -4.43
N ASP A 101 17.35 -3.43 -3.90
CA ASP A 101 18.17 -4.57 -4.33
C ASP A 101 17.57 -5.93 -3.92
N GLU A 102 16.67 -5.97 -2.93
CA GLU A 102 15.93 -7.20 -2.57
C GLU A 102 15.04 -7.67 -3.73
N ILE A 103 14.46 -6.71 -4.47
CA ILE A 103 13.41 -6.94 -5.47
C ILE A 103 13.80 -6.57 -6.90
N LYS A 104 14.99 -5.96 -7.14
CA LYS A 104 15.46 -5.52 -8.47
C LYS A 104 15.40 -6.60 -9.56
N ILE A 105 15.77 -7.85 -9.22
CA ILE A 105 15.71 -9.01 -10.13
C ILE A 105 14.29 -9.36 -10.60
N GLU A 106 13.25 -8.94 -9.86
CA GLU A 106 11.87 -9.09 -10.28
C GLU A 106 11.49 -8.12 -11.42
N ASP A 107 12.26 -7.06 -11.66
CA ASP A 107 11.98 -6.08 -12.72
C ASP A 107 12.98 -6.07 -13.89
N GLU A 108 14.03 -6.89 -13.90
CA GLU A 108 14.97 -7.03 -15.04
C GLU A 108 14.29 -7.23 -16.40
N SER A 109 13.08 -7.79 -16.38
CA SER A 109 12.25 -8.04 -17.57
C SER A 109 11.23 -6.96 -17.87
N GLY A 110 11.05 -5.93 -17.03
CA GLY A 110 10.05 -4.87 -17.17
C GLY A 110 8.61 -5.39 -17.12
N LYS A 111 8.30 -6.22 -16.12
CA LYS A 111 7.01 -6.93 -15.99
C LYS A 111 5.98 -6.21 -15.12
N ILE A 112 6.41 -5.29 -14.25
CA ILE A 112 5.53 -4.36 -13.53
C ILE A 112 6.17 -2.96 -13.59
N LEU A 113 5.72 -2.13 -14.53
CA LEU A 113 6.24 -0.77 -14.71
C LEU A 113 5.28 0.27 -14.16
N ILE A 114 5.81 1.43 -13.77
CA ILE A 114 5.04 2.62 -13.40
C ILE A 114 5.45 3.72 -14.37
N ASP A 115 4.51 4.15 -15.21
CA ASP A 115 4.77 5.11 -16.28
C ASP A 115 3.45 5.77 -16.72
N GLY A 116 3.41 7.11 -16.72
CA GLY A 116 2.27 7.87 -17.19
C GLY A 116 1.05 7.89 -16.25
N PHE A 117 0.08 8.74 -16.59
CA PHE A 117 -1.08 9.06 -15.77
C PHE A 117 -2.39 9.06 -16.58
N ASP A 118 -3.49 8.58 -15.98
CA ASP A 118 -4.82 8.63 -16.58
C ASP A 118 -5.42 10.05 -16.57
N LYS A 119 -6.55 10.26 -17.27
CA LYS A 119 -7.15 11.60 -17.44
C LYS A 119 -7.63 12.28 -16.15
N ASP A 120 -7.74 11.55 -15.04
CA ASP A 120 -8.04 12.12 -13.72
C ASP A 120 -6.76 12.29 -12.87
N GLY A 121 -5.57 12.14 -13.46
CA GLY A 121 -4.28 12.29 -12.81
C GLY A 121 -3.85 11.10 -11.96
N ARG A 122 -4.34 9.89 -12.24
CA ARG A 122 -3.93 8.66 -11.53
C ARG A 122 -2.66 8.06 -12.14
N PRO A 123 -1.60 7.77 -11.36
CA PRO A 123 -0.43 7.05 -11.88
C PRO A 123 -0.83 5.65 -12.38
N ILE A 124 -0.24 5.23 -13.49
CA ILE A 124 -0.52 3.96 -14.15
C ILE A 124 0.55 2.91 -13.78
N ILE A 125 0.10 1.73 -13.37
CA ILE A 125 0.93 0.53 -13.25
C ILE A 125 0.63 -0.41 -14.42
N TYR A 126 1.59 -0.61 -15.31
CA TYR A 126 1.53 -1.63 -16.36
C TYR A 126 1.98 -2.98 -15.84
N MET A 127 1.10 -3.98 -15.85
CA MET A 127 1.41 -5.36 -15.48
C MET A 127 1.42 -6.24 -16.73
N ARG A 128 2.57 -6.86 -17.02
CA ARG A 128 2.83 -7.60 -18.26
C ARG A 128 3.15 -9.07 -17.93
N PRO A 129 2.16 -9.92 -17.55
CA PRO A 129 2.38 -11.32 -17.20
C PRO A 129 3.19 -12.12 -18.25
N GLY A 130 3.05 -11.82 -19.54
CA GLY A 130 3.87 -12.40 -20.61
C GLY A 130 5.40 -12.16 -20.49
N ARG A 131 5.84 -11.23 -19.64
CA ARG A 131 7.26 -10.90 -19.36
C ARG A 131 7.78 -11.52 -18.06
N GLN A 132 7.05 -12.44 -17.41
CA GLN A 132 7.50 -13.11 -16.18
C GLN A 132 8.87 -13.79 -16.34
N ASN A 133 9.85 -13.38 -15.54
CA ASN A 133 11.25 -13.84 -15.57
C ASN A 133 11.69 -14.69 -14.37
N THR A 134 10.92 -14.74 -13.29
CA THR A 134 11.32 -15.40 -12.03
C THR A 134 10.39 -16.55 -11.64
N GLU A 135 10.92 -17.51 -10.89
CA GLU A 135 10.13 -18.56 -10.25
C GLU A 135 9.22 -17.99 -9.14
N THR A 136 8.11 -18.67 -8.89
CA THR A 136 7.10 -18.22 -7.92
C THR A 136 7.67 -18.17 -6.51
N SER A 137 7.78 -16.97 -5.93
CA SER A 137 8.41 -16.74 -4.63
C SER A 137 7.73 -15.59 -3.87
N PRO A 138 7.91 -15.47 -2.54
CA PRO A 138 7.40 -14.33 -1.77
C PRO A 138 7.91 -12.97 -2.27
N ARG A 139 9.10 -12.94 -2.90
CA ARG A 139 9.71 -11.74 -3.46
C ARG A 139 8.88 -11.12 -4.58
N GLN A 140 8.16 -11.91 -5.39
CA GLN A 140 7.21 -11.39 -6.39
C GLN A 140 6.10 -10.54 -5.76
N LEU A 141 5.63 -10.91 -4.57
CA LEU A 141 4.62 -10.17 -3.83
C LEU A 141 5.20 -8.91 -3.18
N ARG A 142 6.45 -8.96 -2.69
CA ARG A 142 7.17 -7.78 -2.20
C ARG A 142 7.47 -6.78 -3.33
N HIS A 143 7.82 -7.25 -4.53
CA HIS A 143 7.95 -6.38 -5.71
C HIS A 143 6.64 -5.69 -6.06
N LEU A 144 5.52 -6.42 -6.17
CA LEU A 144 4.22 -5.80 -6.44
C LEU A 144 3.83 -4.74 -5.38
N VAL A 145 4.05 -5.03 -4.10
CA VAL A 145 3.77 -4.07 -3.02
C VAL A 145 4.72 -2.87 -3.06
N TRP A 146 6.00 -3.07 -3.41
CA TRP A 146 6.94 -1.99 -3.67
C TRP A 146 6.43 -1.09 -4.81
N CYS A 147 5.97 -1.65 -5.93
CA CYS A 147 5.37 -0.88 -7.03
C CYS A 147 4.11 -0.11 -6.60
N LEU A 148 3.23 -0.72 -5.81
CA LEU A 148 2.03 -0.04 -5.26
C LEU A 148 2.41 1.16 -4.39
N GLU A 149 3.41 1.01 -3.51
CA GLU A 149 3.88 2.12 -2.68
C GLU A 149 4.64 3.18 -3.51
N ARG A 150 5.39 2.82 -4.57
CA ARG A 150 6.00 3.80 -5.50
C ARG A 150 4.94 4.59 -6.27
N ALA A 151 3.91 3.92 -6.79
CA ALA A 151 2.77 4.60 -7.41
C ALA A 151 2.05 5.55 -6.42
N LYS A 152 1.99 5.20 -5.12
CA LYS A 152 1.50 6.10 -4.05
C LYS A 152 2.49 7.17 -3.59
N ASP A 153 3.78 7.07 -3.92
CA ASP A 153 4.76 8.16 -3.76
C ASP A 153 4.69 9.13 -4.97
N LEU A 154 4.20 8.69 -6.15
CA LEU A 154 3.99 9.50 -7.36
C LEU A 154 2.58 10.13 -7.51
N MET A 155 1.69 10.00 -6.53
CA MET A 155 0.34 10.60 -6.62
C MET A 155 0.41 12.14 -6.51
N PRO A 156 -0.14 12.91 -7.47
CA PRO A 156 -0.20 14.37 -7.37
C PRO A 156 -1.13 14.81 -6.23
N PRO A 157 -0.99 16.04 -5.69
CA PRO A 157 -1.84 16.53 -4.60
C PRO A 157 -3.33 16.41 -4.91
N GLY A 158 -4.09 15.82 -3.97
CA GLY A 158 -5.51 15.54 -4.13
C GLY A 158 -5.84 14.23 -4.85
N GLN A 159 -4.87 13.57 -5.51
CA GLN A 159 -5.06 12.21 -6.01
C GLN A 159 -4.82 11.20 -4.89
N GLU A 160 -5.66 10.19 -4.86
CA GLU A 160 -5.53 9.07 -3.93
C GLU A 160 -5.62 7.69 -4.62
N SER A 161 -5.99 7.62 -5.89
CA SER A 161 -6.21 6.38 -6.62
C SER A 161 -5.23 6.18 -7.79
N LEU A 162 -4.94 4.92 -8.11
CA LEU A 162 -4.07 4.51 -9.22
C LEU A 162 -4.84 3.70 -10.27
N VAL A 163 -4.26 3.56 -11.46
CA VAL A 163 -4.74 2.66 -12.52
C VAL A 163 -3.81 1.46 -12.64
N ILE A 164 -4.38 0.28 -12.88
CA ILE A 164 -3.62 -0.91 -13.28
C ILE A 164 -4.02 -1.26 -14.72
N ILE A 165 -3.05 -1.37 -15.63
CA ILE A 165 -3.23 -1.88 -17.00
C ILE A 165 -2.56 -3.24 -17.09
N VAL A 166 -3.36 -4.31 -17.14
CA VAL A 166 -2.87 -5.69 -17.30
C VAL A 166 -2.85 -6.05 -18.79
N ASP A 167 -1.66 -6.19 -19.35
CA ASP A 167 -1.43 -6.53 -20.74
C ASP A 167 -1.16 -8.03 -20.92
N TYR A 168 -2.05 -8.71 -21.63
CA TYR A 168 -1.98 -10.15 -21.86
C TYR A 168 -1.16 -10.56 -23.10
N LYS A 169 -0.52 -9.62 -23.81
CA LYS A 169 0.44 -9.93 -24.89
C LYS A 169 1.45 -10.99 -24.44
N SER A 170 1.71 -11.98 -25.30
CA SER A 170 2.66 -13.08 -25.06
C SER A 170 2.42 -13.91 -23.78
N THR A 171 1.24 -13.82 -23.16
CA THR A 171 0.95 -14.59 -21.94
C THR A 171 0.67 -16.06 -22.27
N THR A 172 1.23 -16.96 -21.46
CA THR A 172 1.09 -18.42 -21.60
C THR A 172 0.57 -19.02 -20.29
N LEU A 173 0.14 -20.28 -20.32
CA LEU A 173 -0.25 -21.00 -19.09
C LEU A 173 0.90 -21.14 -18.07
N ARG A 174 2.16 -20.99 -18.49
CA ARG A 174 3.34 -21.00 -17.60
C ARG A 174 3.61 -19.64 -16.96
N THR A 175 3.28 -18.54 -17.66
CA THR A 175 3.57 -17.17 -17.20
C THR A 175 2.38 -16.48 -16.51
N ASN A 176 1.16 -17.01 -16.67
CA ASN A 176 0.00 -16.57 -15.89
C ASN A 176 0.14 -16.98 -14.40
N PRO A 177 -0.10 -16.08 -13.43
CA PRO A 177 0.05 -16.40 -12.01
C PRO A 177 -0.92 -17.51 -11.55
N SER A 178 -0.50 -18.30 -10.57
CA SER A 178 -1.36 -19.32 -9.95
C SER A 178 -2.49 -18.67 -9.15
N ILE A 179 -3.63 -19.37 -9.01
CA ILE A 179 -4.80 -18.89 -8.26
C ILE A 179 -4.40 -18.52 -6.82
N SER A 180 -3.54 -19.30 -6.17
CA SER A 180 -3.03 -19.02 -4.81
C SER A 180 -2.27 -17.68 -4.72
N VAL A 181 -1.48 -17.33 -5.74
CA VAL A 181 -0.80 -16.03 -5.80
C VAL A 181 -1.81 -14.91 -6.05
N ALA A 182 -2.72 -15.09 -7.01
CA ALA A 182 -3.77 -14.11 -7.32
C ALA A 182 -4.66 -13.81 -6.10
N SER A 183 -5.06 -14.83 -5.33
CA SER A 183 -5.83 -14.64 -4.09
C SER A 183 -5.03 -13.88 -3.03
N LYS A 184 -3.73 -14.17 -2.83
CA LYS A 184 -2.88 -13.43 -1.88
C LYS A 184 -2.75 -11.96 -2.24
N VAL A 185 -2.54 -11.67 -3.53
CA VAL A 185 -2.49 -10.29 -4.07
C VAL A 185 -3.81 -9.57 -3.81
N LEU A 186 -4.94 -10.21 -4.14
CA LEU A 186 -6.25 -9.59 -3.98
C LEU A 186 -6.63 -9.35 -2.51
N THR A 187 -6.29 -10.27 -1.60
CA THR A 187 -6.46 -10.08 -0.15
C THR A 187 -5.73 -8.83 0.33
N ILE A 188 -4.46 -8.64 -0.06
CA ILE A 188 -3.68 -7.45 0.31
C ILE A 188 -4.30 -6.17 -0.28
N LEU A 189 -4.77 -6.21 -1.53
CA LEU A 189 -5.45 -5.08 -2.16
C LEU A 189 -6.77 -4.72 -1.45
N GLN A 190 -7.62 -5.71 -1.15
CA GLN A 190 -8.93 -5.51 -0.52
C GLN A 190 -8.86 -5.17 0.98
N GLN A 191 -7.80 -5.59 1.69
CA GLN A 191 -7.66 -5.35 3.14
C GLN A 191 -6.77 -4.15 3.48
N HIS A 192 -5.69 -3.91 2.73
CA HIS A 192 -4.66 -2.92 3.12
C HIS A 192 -4.53 -1.75 2.14
N TYR A 193 -4.81 -1.96 0.85
CA TYR A 193 -4.89 -0.92 -0.18
C TYR A 193 -6.33 -0.52 -0.50
N VAL A 194 -7.16 -0.45 0.54
CA VAL A 194 -8.55 0.01 0.44
C VAL A 194 -8.63 1.35 -0.30
N GLU A 195 -9.62 1.45 -1.19
CA GLU A 195 -9.86 2.65 -2.01
C GLU A 195 -8.67 3.14 -2.86
N THR A 196 -7.60 2.35 -3.00
CA THR A 196 -6.41 2.75 -3.78
C THR A 196 -6.57 2.42 -5.27
N LEU A 197 -7.30 1.35 -5.63
CA LEU A 197 -7.61 1.05 -7.03
C LEU A 197 -8.69 2.02 -7.55
N GLY A 198 -8.35 2.85 -8.55
CA GLY A 198 -9.29 3.69 -9.28
C GLY A 198 -9.87 2.98 -10.51
N ARG A 199 -9.02 2.31 -11.30
CA ARG A 199 -9.41 1.59 -12.51
C ARG A 199 -8.53 0.37 -12.74
N ALA A 200 -9.13 -0.76 -13.13
CA ALA A 200 -8.41 -1.95 -13.59
C ALA A 200 -8.73 -2.20 -15.06
N ILE A 201 -7.77 -2.00 -15.94
CA ILE A 201 -7.92 -2.20 -17.38
C ILE A 201 -7.20 -3.47 -17.77
N VAL A 202 -7.83 -4.32 -18.58
CA VAL A 202 -7.23 -5.56 -19.11
C VAL A 202 -7.21 -5.45 -20.63
N VAL A 203 -6.02 -5.50 -21.23
CA VAL A 203 -5.83 -5.32 -22.68
C VAL A 203 -5.14 -6.50 -23.34
N ARG A 204 -5.41 -6.66 -24.64
CA ARG A 204 -4.87 -7.75 -25.49
C ARG A 204 -5.13 -9.14 -24.91
N LEU A 205 -6.21 -9.27 -24.15
CA LEU A 205 -6.69 -10.53 -23.62
C LEU A 205 -7.15 -11.42 -24.80
N PRO A 206 -6.67 -12.68 -24.90
CA PRO A 206 -7.12 -13.60 -25.95
C PRO A 206 -8.63 -13.87 -25.82
N MET A 207 -9.24 -14.49 -26.84
CA MET A 207 -10.70 -14.74 -26.92
C MET A 207 -11.29 -15.61 -25.78
N LEU A 208 -10.48 -16.02 -24.81
CA LEU A 208 -10.86 -16.68 -23.57
C LEU A 208 -11.30 -15.69 -22.45
N LEU A 209 -11.73 -14.45 -22.79
CA LEU A 209 -12.27 -13.47 -21.82
C LEU A 209 -13.31 -14.10 -20.87
N ASN A 210 -14.24 -14.89 -21.41
CA ASN A 210 -15.27 -15.58 -20.62
C ASN A 210 -14.70 -16.64 -19.65
N PHE A 211 -13.52 -17.21 -19.92
CA PHE A 211 -12.84 -18.13 -19.02
C PHE A 211 -12.03 -17.38 -17.97
N PHE A 212 -11.27 -16.36 -18.38
CA PHE A 212 -10.52 -15.49 -17.46
C PHE A 212 -11.43 -14.83 -16.43
N TYR A 213 -12.52 -14.19 -16.89
CA TYR A 213 -13.47 -13.53 -16.00
C TYR A 213 -14.18 -14.52 -15.06
N LYS A 214 -14.57 -15.71 -15.55
CA LYS A 214 -15.09 -16.79 -14.68
C LYS A 214 -14.09 -17.23 -13.62
N GLY A 215 -12.79 -17.24 -13.92
CA GLY A 215 -11.73 -17.57 -12.97
C GLY A 215 -11.55 -16.55 -11.85
N ILE A 216 -11.62 -15.25 -12.14
CA ILE A 216 -11.40 -14.18 -11.14
C ILE A 216 -12.68 -13.70 -10.44
N SER A 217 -13.83 -13.73 -11.13
CA SER A 217 -15.10 -13.16 -10.64
C SER A 217 -15.63 -13.66 -9.28
N PRO A 218 -15.34 -14.88 -8.78
CA PRO A 218 -15.73 -15.30 -7.42
C PRO A 218 -15.05 -14.50 -6.32
N PHE A 219 -13.90 -13.89 -6.61
CA PHE A 219 -13.09 -13.13 -5.65
C PHE A 219 -13.30 -11.60 -5.76
N LEU A 220 -13.87 -11.14 -6.87
CA LEU A 220 -14.14 -9.72 -7.14
C LEU A 220 -15.44 -9.25 -6.48
N ASP A 221 -15.30 -8.40 -5.46
CA ASP A 221 -16.39 -7.61 -4.89
C ASP A 221 -17.01 -6.65 -5.93
N PRO A 222 -18.23 -6.12 -5.70
CA PRO A 222 -18.90 -5.24 -6.67
C PRO A 222 -18.11 -3.97 -7.01
N VAL A 223 -17.44 -3.34 -6.04
CA VAL A 223 -16.73 -2.06 -6.27
C VAL A 223 -15.49 -2.29 -7.14
N THR A 224 -14.75 -3.37 -6.90
CA THR A 224 -13.63 -3.77 -7.77
C THR A 224 -14.12 -4.15 -9.18
N ARG A 225 -15.29 -4.81 -9.28
CA ARG A 225 -15.90 -5.20 -10.56
C ARG A 225 -16.31 -4.00 -11.41
N ASP A 226 -16.96 -3.01 -10.81
CA ASP A 226 -17.41 -1.79 -11.51
C ASP A 226 -16.22 -0.93 -11.99
N LYS A 227 -15.03 -1.10 -11.39
CA LYS A 227 -13.76 -0.50 -11.79
C LYS A 227 -13.03 -1.26 -12.92
N MET A 228 -13.50 -2.44 -13.33
CA MET A 228 -12.86 -3.24 -14.41
C MET A 228 -13.28 -2.79 -15.82
N ARG A 229 -12.35 -2.75 -16.77
CA ARG A 229 -12.61 -2.57 -18.21
C ARG A 229 -11.79 -3.59 -19.02
N PHE A 230 -12.40 -4.21 -20.04
CA PHE A 230 -11.77 -5.24 -20.87
C PHE A 230 -11.69 -4.77 -22.32
N ASN A 231 -10.47 -4.69 -22.86
CA ASN A 231 -10.15 -4.16 -24.19
C ASN A 231 -10.91 -2.83 -24.54
N PRO A 232 -10.94 -1.80 -23.67
CA PRO A 232 -11.45 -0.49 -24.06
C PRO A 232 -10.48 0.20 -25.04
N ASP A 233 -10.92 1.28 -25.68
CA ASP A 233 -9.96 2.26 -26.20
C ASP A 233 -9.23 2.92 -25.01
N LEU A 234 -7.90 2.85 -25.01
CA LEU A 234 -7.09 3.45 -23.95
C LEU A 234 -7.01 4.98 -24.09
N LEU A 235 -7.18 5.54 -25.30
CA LEU A 235 -7.22 6.97 -25.55
C LEU A 235 -8.51 7.64 -25.04
N GLU A 236 -9.56 6.87 -24.72
CA GLU A 236 -10.70 7.37 -23.95
C GLU A 236 -10.32 7.66 -22.48
N LEU A 237 -9.37 6.91 -21.93
CA LEU A 237 -9.07 6.86 -20.48
C LEU A 237 -7.75 7.54 -20.09
N VAL A 238 -6.78 7.57 -20.99
CA VAL A 238 -5.41 8.09 -20.80
C VAL A 238 -5.13 9.16 -21.88
N PRO A 239 -4.46 10.28 -21.57
CA PRO A 239 -3.97 11.21 -22.59
C PRO A 239 -2.98 10.52 -23.54
N ALA A 240 -2.99 10.86 -24.83
CA ALA A 240 -2.09 10.23 -25.81
C ALA A 240 -0.60 10.41 -25.44
N SER A 241 -0.23 11.60 -24.97
CA SER A 241 1.11 11.94 -24.45
C SER A 241 1.51 11.24 -23.14
N GLN A 242 0.61 10.48 -22.53
CA GLN A 242 0.78 9.75 -21.26
C GLN A 242 0.57 8.23 -21.42
N LEU A 243 0.43 7.76 -22.66
CA LEU A 243 0.19 6.37 -23.03
C LEU A 243 1.33 5.87 -23.91
N GLU A 244 1.83 4.66 -23.66
CA GLU A 244 2.88 4.06 -24.50
C GLU A 244 2.42 3.90 -25.95
N ALA A 245 3.32 4.13 -26.90
CA ALA A 245 3.06 4.00 -28.33
C ALA A 245 2.62 2.57 -28.73
N GLU A 246 3.03 1.54 -27.98
CA GLU A 246 2.58 0.15 -28.21
C GLU A 246 1.08 -0.08 -27.90
N PHE A 247 0.44 0.88 -27.21
CA PHE A 247 -1.00 0.93 -26.93
C PHE A 247 -1.73 2.01 -27.75
N GLY A 248 -1.07 2.61 -28.74
CA GLY A 248 -1.65 3.65 -29.60
C GLY A 248 -1.46 5.08 -29.09
N GLY A 249 -0.71 5.29 -28.01
CA GLY A 249 -0.33 6.61 -27.52
C GLY A 249 0.85 7.23 -28.28
N GLU A 250 1.41 8.28 -27.70
CA GLU A 250 2.53 9.03 -28.26
C GLU A 250 3.85 8.79 -27.51
N HIS A 251 3.82 8.26 -26.27
CA HIS A 251 5.03 8.05 -25.49
C HIS A 251 5.81 6.82 -26.00
N ASN A 252 6.92 7.06 -26.70
CA ASN A 252 7.71 6.00 -27.34
C ASN A 252 8.72 5.38 -26.36
N PHE A 253 8.20 4.75 -25.30
CA PHE A 253 9.01 4.17 -24.23
C PHE A 253 9.81 2.94 -24.70
N LEU A 254 11.11 2.98 -24.48
CA LEU A 254 12.02 1.83 -24.61
C LEU A 254 12.43 1.39 -23.21
N PHE A 255 12.02 0.19 -22.81
CA PHE A 255 12.43 -0.37 -21.52
C PHE A 255 13.93 -0.72 -21.52
N ASN A 256 14.72 0.06 -20.79
CA ASN A 256 16.04 -0.30 -20.28
C ASN A 256 15.93 -0.42 -18.76
N HIS A 257 16.31 -1.58 -18.20
CA HIS A 257 16.17 -1.87 -16.77
C HIS A 257 16.96 -0.91 -15.90
N GLU A 258 18.24 -0.66 -16.19
CA GLU A 258 19.06 0.20 -15.33
C GLU A 258 18.61 1.67 -15.38
N ASP A 259 18.23 2.17 -16.56
CA ASP A 259 17.67 3.53 -16.70
C ASP A 259 16.34 3.67 -15.95
N TYR A 260 15.42 2.71 -16.13
CA TYR A 260 14.13 2.70 -15.46
C TYR A 260 14.29 2.60 -13.94
N TRP A 261 15.09 1.62 -13.48
CA TRP A 261 15.31 1.33 -12.06
C TRP A 261 15.92 2.52 -11.32
N LYS A 262 16.90 3.19 -11.94
CA LYS A 262 17.49 4.42 -11.40
C LYS A 262 16.45 5.54 -11.30
N GLN A 263 15.70 5.80 -12.38
CA GLN A 263 14.73 6.91 -12.40
C GLN A 263 13.61 6.75 -11.36
N ILE A 264 13.07 5.54 -11.17
CA ILE A 264 12.00 5.31 -10.19
C ILE A 264 12.51 5.40 -8.74
N ILE A 265 13.78 4.98 -8.48
CA ILE A 265 14.46 5.16 -7.19
C ILE A 265 14.69 6.65 -6.90
N ASP A 266 15.31 7.38 -7.84
CA ASP A 266 15.62 8.80 -7.69
C ASP A 266 14.34 9.61 -7.44
N THR A 267 13.32 9.41 -8.29
CA THR A 267 12.05 10.19 -8.23
C THR A 267 11.30 9.95 -6.92
N CYS A 268 11.26 8.71 -6.43
CA CYS A 268 10.59 8.40 -5.17
C CYS A 268 11.49 8.62 -3.94
N GLY A 269 12.75 9.06 -4.13
CA GLY A 269 13.74 9.32 -3.09
C GLY A 269 14.07 8.10 -2.23
N ILE A 270 14.22 6.92 -2.83
CA ILE A 270 14.44 5.65 -2.11
C ILE A 270 15.92 5.47 -1.78
N ALA A 271 16.22 5.14 -0.52
CA ALA A 271 17.58 4.78 -0.10
C ALA A 271 17.86 3.27 -0.33
N PRO A 272 19.13 2.82 -0.39
CA PRO A 272 19.47 1.41 -0.64
C PRO A 272 18.91 0.41 0.39
N ASP A 273 18.68 0.86 1.63
CA ASP A 273 18.04 0.07 2.71
C ASP A 273 16.51 0.09 2.66
N GLY A 274 15.91 0.72 1.64
CA GLY A 274 14.47 0.91 1.50
C GLY A 274 13.92 2.15 2.20
N THR A 275 14.72 2.88 2.99
CA THR A 275 14.26 4.12 3.65
C THR A 275 14.06 5.27 2.65
N ARG A 276 13.98 6.52 3.13
CA ARG A 276 13.89 7.71 2.26
C ARG A 276 15.12 8.58 2.43
N VAL A 277 15.63 9.08 1.32
CA VAL A 277 16.66 10.11 1.29
C VAL A 277 16.10 11.35 2.01
N LYS A 278 16.88 11.91 2.94
CA LYS A 278 16.39 12.84 3.98
C LYS A 278 15.71 14.11 3.44
N GLU A 279 16.01 14.51 2.20
CA GLU A 279 15.43 15.69 1.56
C GLU A 279 13.94 15.51 1.21
N ASN A 280 13.46 14.27 1.05
CA ASN A 280 12.04 13.95 0.85
C ASN A 280 11.25 13.74 2.16
N LEU A 281 11.83 14.13 3.31
CA LEU A 281 11.07 14.42 4.52
C LEU A 281 10.45 15.82 4.38
N GLY A 282 9.43 15.93 3.52
CA GLY A 282 8.63 17.16 3.40
C GLY A 282 8.12 17.62 4.77
N PRO A 283 8.05 18.94 5.02
CA PRO A 283 7.90 19.46 6.37
C PRO A 283 6.62 18.95 7.04
N SER A 284 6.80 18.23 8.16
CA SER A 284 5.72 17.95 9.10
C SER A 284 5.10 19.27 9.51
N THR A 285 3.94 19.59 8.95
CA THR A 285 3.28 20.86 9.21
C THR A 285 2.61 20.77 10.58
N THR A 286 3.40 20.98 11.63
CA THR A 286 2.92 21.21 12.99
C THR A 286 2.18 22.54 13.02
N THR A 287 0.93 22.53 12.53
CA THR A 287 -0.03 23.57 12.84
C THR A 287 -0.28 23.52 14.34
N ASN A 288 0.47 24.32 15.09
CA ASN A 288 0.05 24.72 16.42
C ASN A 288 -1.32 25.40 16.24
N VAL A 289 -2.36 24.73 16.69
CA VAL A 289 -3.67 25.36 16.85
C VAL A 289 -3.58 26.12 18.15
N ASP A 290 -3.47 27.45 18.05
CA ASP A 290 -3.37 28.32 19.23
C ASP A 290 -4.62 28.16 20.10
N VAL A 291 -4.46 27.51 21.25
CA VAL A 291 -5.53 27.39 22.26
C VAL A 291 -5.58 28.72 23.01
N GLU A 292 -6.38 29.65 22.48
CA GLU A 292 -6.58 30.97 23.07
C GLU A 292 -7.10 30.86 24.52
N THR A 293 -6.51 31.64 25.41
CA THR A 293 -6.52 31.36 26.86
C THR A 293 -7.76 31.88 27.58
N LEU A 294 -8.49 30.98 28.24
CA LEU A 294 -9.47 31.32 29.28
C LEU A 294 -8.96 30.84 30.65
N SER A 295 -8.34 31.75 31.38
CA SER A 295 -7.82 31.53 32.74
C SER A 295 -8.88 31.76 33.82
N PRO A 296 -9.05 30.85 34.79
CA PRO A 296 -9.54 31.18 36.13
C PRO A 296 -8.39 31.68 37.03
N GLU A 297 -8.69 32.50 38.02
CA GLU A 297 -7.70 33.15 38.89
C GLU A 297 -7.11 32.22 39.96
N LYS A 298 -5.93 32.59 40.48
CA LYS A 298 -5.29 31.90 41.61
C LYS A 298 -5.95 32.28 42.93
N SER A 299 -6.12 31.29 43.80
CA SER A 299 -6.06 31.49 45.26
C SER A 299 -5.15 30.40 45.86
N ALA A 300 -4.47 30.70 46.96
CA ALA A 300 -3.35 29.90 47.47
C ALA A 300 -3.60 29.39 48.90
N THR A 301 -3.04 28.21 49.20
CA THR A 301 -2.31 27.90 50.45
C THR A 301 -1.64 26.53 50.34
N GLU A 302 -0.38 26.42 50.72
CA GLU A 302 0.27 25.16 51.11
C GLU A 302 -0.06 24.83 52.58
N PRO A 303 0.14 23.57 53.01
CA PRO A 303 1.19 23.35 54.03
C PRO A 303 2.07 22.11 53.78
N GLU A 304 3.07 21.92 54.65
CA GLU A 304 4.27 21.11 54.44
C GLU A 304 4.14 19.58 54.67
N PHE A 305 5.21 18.86 54.27
CA PHE A 305 5.45 17.41 54.43
C PHE A 305 5.57 16.94 55.90
N PRO A 306 5.53 15.60 56.13
CA PRO A 306 6.79 14.95 56.50
C PRO A 306 7.09 13.64 55.73
N SER A 307 8.35 13.22 55.73
CA SER A 307 8.84 12.00 55.06
C SER A 307 9.21 10.87 56.02
N ARG A 308 9.12 9.61 55.53
CA ARG A 308 9.72 8.34 56.01
C ARG A 308 9.12 7.17 55.19
N ARG A 309 9.74 5.99 55.00
CA ARG A 309 11.14 5.48 55.07
C ARG A 309 11.12 4.05 54.45
N GLU A 310 12.26 3.42 54.19
CA GLU A 310 12.28 2.02 53.74
C GLU A 310 11.91 0.99 54.84
N SER A 311 11.46 -0.19 54.41
CA SER A 311 11.67 -1.47 55.11
C SER A 311 11.53 -2.65 54.13
N GLU A 312 12.56 -3.48 54.04
CA GLU A 312 12.55 -4.77 53.33
C GLU A 312 12.08 -5.92 54.27
N ASP A 313 12.10 -7.17 53.76
CA ASP A 313 11.77 -8.43 54.49
C ASP A 313 10.31 -8.59 54.98
N SER A 314 9.72 -9.79 55.18
CA SER A 314 10.00 -11.18 54.74
C SER A 314 8.72 -12.03 55.03
N MET A 315 8.55 -13.34 54.71
CA MET A 315 9.47 -14.33 54.12
C MET A 315 8.74 -15.32 53.16
N ALA A 316 8.67 -16.63 53.47
CA ALA A 316 8.30 -17.72 52.57
C ALA A 316 7.35 -18.79 53.17
N SER A 317 6.88 -19.70 52.30
CA SER A 317 6.32 -21.04 52.60
C SER A 317 4.81 -21.10 52.99
N LYS A 318 4.03 -22.17 52.67
CA LYS A 318 4.37 -23.52 52.18
C LYS A 318 3.12 -24.28 51.65
N HIS A 319 3.30 -25.22 50.71
CA HIS A 319 2.45 -26.41 50.40
C HIS A 319 0.94 -26.20 50.07
N ASP A 320 0.28 -26.88 49.12
CA ASP A 320 0.69 -27.80 48.03
C ASP A 320 -0.48 -27.79 46.97
N HIS A 321 -0.77 -28.71 46.03
CA HIS A 321 -0.33 -30.08 45.76
C HIS A 321 -0.39 -30.42 44.24
N ALA A 322 -0.31 -31.71 43.88
CA ALA A 322 -0.23 -32.26 42.54
C ALA A 322 -1.52 -32.23 41.69
N ALA A 323 -1.33 -32.17 40.36
CA ALA A 323 -1.71 -33.27 39.46
C ALA A 323 -0.89 -33.22 38.14
N THR A 324 -0.23 -34.32 37.78
CA THR A 324 0.59 -34.44 36.56
C THR A 324 -0.14 -35.12 35.41
N THR A 325 0.07 -34.66 34.18
CA THR A 325 0.15 -35.54 33.00
C THR A 325 1.18 -35.00 32.03
N ASP A 326 2.12 -35.84 31.64
CA ASP A 326 3.19 -35.60 30.65
C ASP A 326 3.02 -36.61 29.50
N LEU A 327 3.46 -36.25 28.28
CA LEU A 327 4.33 -37.08 27.42
C LEU A 327 4.64 -36.40 26.07
N SER A 328 5.84 -35.82 26.00
CA SER A 328 6.83 -35.93 24.89
C SER A 328 6.44 -36.39 23.46
N LEU A 329 6.57 -35.44 22.52
CA LEU A 329 7.36 -35.47 21.27
C LEU A 329 7.89 -36.81 20.64
N GLN A 330 7.45 -37.08 19.40
CA GLN A 330 8.25 -37.48 18.18
C GLN A 330 9.06 -38.82 18.15
N PRO A 331 9.59 -39.31 16.99
CA PRO A 331 9.46 -38.90 15.56
C PRO A 331 9.00 -40.06 14.59
N GLN A 332 9.23 -39.90 13.27
CA GLN A 332 8.84 -40.81 12.16
C GLN A 332 9.77 -42.05 11.94
N PRO A 333 9.37 -42.96 11.03
CA PRO A 333 10.27 -43.51 10.01
C PRO A 333 9.78 -43.31 8.54
N GLN A 334 10.61 -43.68 7.56
CA GLN A 334 10.45 -43.42 6.11
C GLN A 334 10.00 -44.66 5.29
N THR A 335 9.54 -44.43 4.04
CA THR A 335 9.62 -45.25 2.79
C THR A 335 9.78 -46.79 2.87
N ALA A 336 9.13 -47.65 2.07
CA ALA A 336 9.07 -47.62 0.59
C ALA A 336 8.15 -48.75 0.01
N HIS A 337 8.05 -48.80 -1.33
CA HIS A 337 7.65 -49.95 -2.20
C HIS A 337 6.29 -50.65 -2.00
N ALA A 338 5.38 -50.38 -2.93
CA ALA A 338 4.88 -51.38 -3.90
C ALA A 338 4.41 -50.65 -5.18
#